data_AF-A0A1A6XLJ8-F1
#
_entry.id   AF-A0A1A6XLJ8-F1
#
_cell.length_a   1.000
_cell.length_b   1.000
_cell.length_c   1.000
_cell.angle_alpha   90.00
_cell.angle_beta   90.00
_cell.angle_gamma   90.00
#
_symmetry.space_group_name_H-M   'P 1'
#
loop_
_entity.id
_entity.type
_entity.pdbx_description
1 polymer ?
#
loop_
_entity_poly.entity_id
_entity_poly.type
_entity_poly.pdbx_seq_one_letter_code
_entity_poly.pdbx_strand_id
1 'polypeptide(L)'
;MKHVQHPAFTSAMATGIALAGPSPDGYVHIQYWREGLRMLQENFEQEIFVQDGIQVARLKAEGNETEAFREDVATVLIPVAKFDEFCDAMCKMRDSLKQSLAAREAAIAKHGTEP
;
A
#
# COMPACT_ATOMS: atom_id res chain seq x y z
N MET A 1 -23.92 17.60 -9.05
CA MET A 1 -23.22 18.23 -7.90
C MET A 1 -21.81 17.64 -7.87
N LYS A 2 -20.73 18.45 -7.91
CA LYS A 2 -19.36 17.93 -7.98
C LYS A 2 -18.87 17.61 -6.56
N HIS A 3 -18.84 16.34 -6.19
CA HIS A 3 -18.21 15.93 -4.94
C HIS A 3 -16.71 15.86 -5.19
N VAL A 4 -15.94 16.79 -4.60
CA VAL A 4 -14.48 16.76 -4.72
C VAL A 4 -13.96 15.91 -3.57
N GLN A 5 -13.50 14.70 -3.89
CA GLN A 5 -12.88 13.84 -2.90
C GLN A 5 -11.59 14.48 -2.37
N HIS A 6 -11.33 14.29 -1.08
CA HIS A 6 -10.13 14.86 -0.45
C HIS A 6 -8.88 14.34 -1.16
N PRO A 7 -7.84 15.17 -1.42
CA PRO A 7 -6.62 14.75 -2.15
C PRO A 7 -5.87 13.56 -1.54
N ALA A 8 -6.16 13.25 -0.27
CA ALA A 8 -5.59 12.12 0.47
C ALA A 8 -6.43 10.83 0.38
N PHE A 9 -7.52 10.81 -0.39
CA PHE A 9 -8.29 9.59 -0.62
C PHE A 9 -7.69 8.80 -1.78
N THR A 10 -7.18 7.61 -1.49
CA THR A 10 -6.58 6.71 -2.48
C THR A 10 -7.32 5.37 -2.43
N SER A 11 -7.81 4.89 -3.58
CA SER A 11 -8.46 3.58 -3.68
C SER A 11 -7.49 2.58 -4.33
N ALA A 12 -7.22 1.49 -3.61
CA ALA A 12 -6.22 0.46 -3.94
C ALA A 12 -4.76 0.96 -3.92
N MET A 13 -3.94 0.29 -3.09
CA MET A 13 -2.50 0.53 -2.96
C MET A 13 -1.80 -0.82 -3.13
N ALA A 14 -0.95 -0.94 -4.14
CA ALA A 14 -0.01 -2.05 -4.29
C ALA A 14 1.38 -1.56 -3.90
N THR A 15 2.07 -2.26 -3.01
CA THR A 15 3.46 -1.96 -2.65
C THR A 15 4.40 -2.93 -3.37
N GLY A 16 5.38 -2.40 -4.08
CA GLY A 16 6.39 -3.18 -4.78
C GLY A 16 7.78 -3.03 -4.18
N ILE A 17 8.61 -4.05 -4.40
CA ILE A 17 10.04 -4.04 -4.10
C ILE A 17 10.78 -4.49 -5.36
N ALA A 18 11.81 -3.75 -5.75
CA ALA A 18 12.76 -4.15 -6.79
C ALA A 18 14.15 -4.17 -6.20
N LEU A 19 14.90 -5.20 -6.58
CA LEU A 19 16.32 -5.31 -6.31
C LEU A 19 17.03 -5.26 -7.67
N ALA A 20 17.92 -4.30 -7.83
CA ALA A 20 18.72 -4.13 -9.04
C ALA A 20 20.21 -4.07 -8.68
N GLY A 21 21.04 -4.77 -9.46
CA GLY A 21 22.49 -4.69 -9.36
C GLY A 21 23.22 -6.02 -9.64
N PRO A 22 24.56 -6.04 -9.51
CA PRO A 22 25.40 -4.88 -9.19
C PRO A 22 25.41 -3.86 -10.33
N SER A 23 25.12 -2.60 -10.00
CA SER A 23 25.08 -1.51 -10.97
C SER A 23 26.49 -0.96 -11.24
N PRO A 24 26.74 -0.31 -12.39
CA PRO A 24 28.06 0.24 -12.72
C PRO A 24 28.59 1.31 -11.75
N ASP A 25 27.71 1.88 -10.92
CA ASP A 25 28.04 2.84 -9.87
C ASP A 25 28.62 2.19 -8.60
N GLY A 26 28.69 0.85 -8.54
CA GLY A 26 29.25 0.11 -7.40
C GLY A 26 28.24 -0.16 -6.28
N TYR A 27 26.94 -0.02 -6.54
CA TYR A 27 25.89 -0.26 -5.56
C TYR A 27 24.87 -1.32 -6.02
N VAL A 28 24.24 -1.96 -5.03
CA VAL A 28 22.96 -2.67 -5.17
C VAL A 28 21.85 -1.71 -4.74
N HIS A 29 20.82 -1.60 -5.57
CA HIS A 29 19.70 -0.69 -5.40
C HIS A 29 18.48 -1.50 -4.97
N ILE A 30 17.92 -1.18 -3.80
CA ILE A 30 16.63 -1.72 -3.35
C ILE A 30 15.62 -0.59 -3.39
N GLN A 31 14.67 -0.68 -4.31
CA GLN A 31 13.64 0.32 -4.52
C GLN A 31 12.32 -0.16 -3.95
N TYR A 32 11.67 0.73 -3.19
CA TYR A 32 10.33 0.56 -2.66
C TYR A 32 9.44 1.59 -3.34
N TRP A 33 8.37 1.13 -3.96
CA TRP A 33 7.35 2.01 -4.53
C TRP A 33 5.96 1.57 -4.10
N ARG A 34 5.03 2.52 -4.20
CA ARG A 34 3.61 2.25 -4.11
C ARG A 34 2.94 2.70 -5.39
N GLU A 35 2.09 1.84 -5.92
CA GLU A 35 1.22 2.13 -7.04
C GLU A 35 -0.21 2.21 -6.50
N GLY A 36 -0.98 3.17 -7.00
CA GLY A 36 -2.36 3.35 -6.58
C GLY A 36 -3.20 4.03 -7.65
N LEU A 37 -4.51 4.03 -7.42
CA LEU A 37 -5.45 4.80 -8.21
C LEU A 37 -5.90 6.02 -7.42
N ARG A 38 -5.71 7.18 -8.02
CA ARG A 38 -6.25 8.44 -7.53
C ARG A 38 -7.52 8.76 -8.30
N MET A 39 -8.63 8.96 -7.60
CA MET A 39 -9.82 9.53 -8.22
C MET A 39 -9.63 11.02 -8.43
N LEU A 40 -9.69 11.46 -9.68
CA LEU A 40 -9.59 12.86 -10.06
C LEU A 40 -10.97 13.52 -10.05
N GLN A 41 -11.98 12.81 -10.54
CA GLN A 41 -13.34 13.32 -10.58
C GLN A 41 -14.35 12.19 -10.36
N GLU A 42 -15.29 12.44 -9.45
CA GLU A 42 -16.44 11.58 -9.23
C GLU A 42 -17.64 12.23 -9.92
N ASN A 43 -18.20 11.55 -10.93
CA ASN A 43 -19.32 12.04 -11.72
C ASN A 43 -20.59 11.32 -11.26
N PHE A 44 -21.66 12.09 -11.06
CA PHE A 44 -22.97 11.53 -10.74
C PHE A 44 -24.04 12.25 -11.54
N GLU A 45 -24.92 11.47 -12.18
CA GLU A 45 -26.19 11.97 -12.67
C GLU A 45 -27.18 12.00 -11.50
N GLN A 46 -27.85 13.14 -11.32
CA GLN A 46 -28.91 13.29 -10.34
C GLN A 46 -30.26 13.18 -11.04
N GLU A 47 -30.93 12.05 -10.86
CA GLU A 47 -32.30 11.85 -11.29
C GLU A 47 -33.24 12.37 -10.20
N ILE A 48 -34.03 13.40 -10.51
CA ILE A 48 -35.00 13.98 -9.58
C ILE A 48 -36.39 13.44 -9.91
N PHE A 49 -36.98 12.73 -8.95
CA PHE A 49 -38.35 12.26 -9.00
C PHE A 49 -39.21 13.16 -8.10
N VAL A 50 -40.37 13.59 -8.59
CA VAL A 50 -41.34 14.34 -7.80
C VAL A 50 -42.65 13.56 -7.82
N GLN A 51 -43.07 13.08 -6.65
CA GLN A 51 -44.34 12.37 -6.47
C GLN A 51 -45.01 12.86 -5.20
N ASP A 52 -46.28 13.29 -5.29
CA ASP A 52 -47.09 13.79 -4.17
C ASP A 52 -46.41 14.87 -3.29
N GLY A 53 -45.67 15.80 -3.92
CA GLY A 53 -44.97 16.88 -3.22
C GLY A 53 -43.68 16.45 -2.51
N ILE A 54 -43.33 15.17 -2.55
CA ILE A 54 -42.06 14.64 -2.06
C ILE A 54 -41.07 14.59 -3.22
N GLN A 55 -39.95 15.31 -3.08
CA GLN A 55 -38.83 15.21 -4.02
C GLN A 55 -37.87 14.12 -3.56
N VAL A 56 -37.65 13.12 -4.40
CA VAL A 56 -36.65 12.08 -4.21
C VAL A 56 -35.57 12.28 -5.25
N ALA A 57 -34.35 12.57 -4.81
CA ALA A 57 -33.19 12.63 -5.68
C ALA A 57 -32.43 11.30 -5.61
N ARG A 58 -32.28 10.61 -6.73
CA ARG A 58 -31.40 9.44 -6.87
C ARG A 58 -30.10 9.89 -7.52
N LEU A 59 -28.98 9.53 -6.91
CA LEU A 59 -27.66 9.72 -7.51
C LEU A 59 -27.26 8.42 -8.21
N LYS A 60 -26.99 8.51 -9.51
CA LYS A 60 -26.44 7.43 -10.31
C LYS A 60 -24.98 7.75 -10.60
N ALA A 61 -24.07 6.90 -10.15
CA ALA A 61 -22.65 7.07 -10.43
C ALA A 61 -22.41 6.93 -11.94
N GLU A 62 -21.76 7.92 -12.52
CA GLU A 62 -21.24 7.89 -13.89
C GLU A 62 -19.72 7.77 -13.84
N GLY A 63 -19.14 7.22 -14.91
CA GLY A 63 -17.71 6.86 -15.01
C GLY A 63 -16.79 7.83 -14.27
N ASN A 64 -16.15 7.32 -13.21
CA ASN A 64 -15.18 8.06 -12.42
C ASN A 64 -13.94 8.29 -13.26
N GLU A 65 -13.40 9.50 -13.21
CA GLU A 65 -12.09 9.79 -13.78
C GLU A 65 -11.01 9.41 -12.77
N THR A 66 -10.20 8.42 -13.12
CA THR A 66 -9.12 7.91 -12.28
C THR A 66 -7.77 8.02 -12.98
N GLU A 67 -6.73 8.28 -12.19
CA GLU A 67 -5.34 8.31 -12.64
C GLU A 67 -4.54 7.28 -11.84
N ALA A 68 -3.86 6.39 -12.55
CA ALA A 68 -2.89 5.50 -11.94
C ALA A 68 -1.61 6.29 -11.68
N PHE A 69 -1.08 6.20 -10.46
CA PHE A 69 0.20 6.80 -10.11
C PHE A 69 1.13 5.75 -9.51
N ARG A 70 2.43 6.02 -9.67
CA ARG A 70 3.51 5.32 -8.98
C ARG A 70 4.30 6.35 -8.20
N GLU A 71 4.52 6.06 -6.93
CA GLU A 71 5.32 6.89 -6.05
C GLU A 71 6.47 6.06 -5.48
N ASP A 72 7.69 6.50 -5.74
CA ASP A 72 8.88 5.91 -5.15
C ASP A 72 9.00 6.38 -3.69
N VAL A 73 8.86 5.42 -2.77
CA VAL A 73 8.79 5.66 -1.33
C VAL A 73 10.20 5.76 -0.73
N ALA A 74 11.06 4.83 -1.13
CA ALA A 74 12.42 4.75 -0.61
C ALA A 74 13.33 4.03 -1.60
N THR A 75 14.59 4.46 -1.65
CA THR A 75 15.66 3.73 -2.31
C THR A 75 16.78 3.50 -1.30
N VAL A 76 17.17 2.24 -1.12
CA VAL A 76 18.31 1.85 -0.29
C VAL A 76 19.46 1.48 -1.22
N LEU A 77 20.60 2.11 -0.99
CA LEU A 77 21.83 1.85 -1.75
C LEU A 77 22.81 1.10 -0.87
N ILE A 78 23.22 -0.09 -1.31
CA ILE A 78 24.16 -0.93 -0.58
C ILE A 78 25.44 -1.02 -1.40
N PRO A 79 26.58 -0.53 -0.89
CA PRO A 79 27.86 -0.70 -1.58
C PRO A 79 28.12 -2.18 -1.84
N VAL A 80 28.50 -2.55 -3.07
CA VAL A 80 28.76 -3.95 -3.44
C VAL A 80 29.83 -4.56 -2.51
N ALA A 81 30.83 -3.78 -2.12
CA ALA A 81 31.89 -4.20 -1.20
C ALA A 81 31.38 -4.59 0.22
N LYS A 82 30.18 -4.16 0.61
CA LYS A 82 29.56 -4.45 1.92
C LYS A 82 28.31 -5.33 1.78
N PHE A 83 28.03 -5.84 0.59
CA PHE A 83 26.80 -6.58 0.33
C PHE A 83 26.73 -7.90 1.11
N ASP A 84 27.87 -8.57 1.30
CA ASP A 84 27.94 -9.81 2.09
C ASP A 84 27.61 -9.56 3.57
N GLU A 85 28.21 -8.53 4.17
CA GLU A 85 27.90 -8.12 5.55
C GLU A 85 26.41 -7.77 5.72
N PHE A 86 25.84 -7.08 4.73
CA PHE A 86 24.42 -6.78 4.70
C PHE A 86 23.56 -8.05 4.64
N CYS A 87 23.90 -9.01 3.78
CA CYS A 87 23.18 -10.28 3.67
C CYS A 87 23.23 -11.08 4.99
N ASP A 88 24.38 -11.11 5.65
CA ASP A 88 24.55 -11.77 6.95
C ASP A 88 23.69 -11.14 8.05
N ALA A 89 23.66 -9.80 8.10
CA ALA A 89 22.81 -9.07 9.02
C ALA A 89 21.32 -9.37 8.78
N MET A 90 20.88 -9.40 7.51
CA MET A 90 19.51 -9.75 7.14
C MET A 90 19.15 -11.19 7.51
N CYS A 91 20.06 -12.16 7.32
CA CYS A 91 19.87 -13.54 7.74
C CYS A 91 19.69 -13.66 9.26
N LYS A 92 20.56 -13.00 10.05
CA LYS A 92 20.44 -12.98 11.51
C LYS A 92 19.12 -12.35 11.98
N MET A 93 18.70 -11.27 11.33
CA MET A 93 17.42 -10.61 11.63
C MET A 93 16.23 -11.54 11.32
N ARG A 94 16.24 -12.22 10.17
CA ARG A 94 15.22 -13.22 9.80
C ARG A 94 15.11 -14.33 10.84
N ASP A 95 16.25 -14.88 11.27
CA ASP A 95 16.27 -16.00 12.20
C ASP A 95 15.79 -15.56 13.60
N SER A 96 16.17 -14.35 14.03
CA SER A 96 15.65 -13.74 15.26
C SER A 96 14.13 -13.54 15.20
N LEU A 97 13.61 -13.06 14.06
CA LEU A 97 12.16 -12.88 13.86
C LEU A 97 11.40 -14.20 14.00
N LYS A 98 11.91 -15.28 13.40
CA LYS A 98 11.29 -16.62 13.52
C LYS A 98 11.22 -17.08 14.97
N GLN A 99 12.28 -16.86 15.74
CA GLN A 99 12.30 -17.19 17.18
C GLN A 99 11.27 -16.35 17.95
N SER A 100 11.18 -15.04 17.67
CA SER A 100 10.18 -14.17 18.30
C SER A 100 8.74 -14.58 17.97
N LEU A 101 8.46 -14.99 16.72
CA LEU A 101 7.14 -15.48 16.32
C LEU A 101 6.80 -16.79 17.04
N ALA A 102 7.72 -17.75 17.08
CA ALA A 102 7.52 -19.01 17.80
C ALA A 102 7.29 -18.78 19.31
N ALA A 103 8.04 -17.87 19.93
CA ALA A 103 7.85 -17.51 21.33
C ALA A 103 6.47 -16.85 21.58
N ARG A 104 6.03 -15.98 20.66
CA ARG A 104 4.70 -15.36 20.70
C ARG A 104 3.58 -16.40 20.57
N GLU A 105 3.70 -17.32 19.62
CA GLU A 105 2.72 -18.40 19.43
C GLU A 105 2.67 -19.33 20.65
N ALA A 106 3.82 -19.68 21.23
CA ALA A 106 3.88 -20.46 22.47
C ALA A 106 3.25 -19.71 23.67
N ALA A 107 3.42 -18.40 23.76
CA ALA A 107 2.77 -17.58 24.79
C ALA A 107 1.25 -17.51 24.59
N ILE A 108 0.77 -17.35 23.35
CA ILE A 108 -0.66 -17.37 23.03
C ILE A 108 -1.25 -18.75 23.33
N ALA A 109 -0.58 -19.84 22.97
CA ALA A 109 -1.04 -21.19 23.27
C ALA A 109 -1.07 -21.49 24.78
N LYS A 110 -0.17 -20.86 25.57
CA LYS A 110 -0.11 -21.02 27.02
C LYS A 110 -1.14 -20.17 27.78
N HIS A 111 -1.61 -19.07 27.20
CA HIS A 111 -2.52 -18.10 27.83
C HIS A 111 -3.88 -17.98 27.12
N GLY A 112 -4.15 -18.81 26.12
CA GLY A 112 -5.31 -18.73 25.21
C GLY A 112 -6.36 -19.83 25.39
N THR A 113 -6.48 -20.42 26.59
CA THR A 113 -7.63 -21.24 26.98
C THR A 113 -7.92 -21.01 28.47
N GLU A 114 -8.52 -19.88 28.81
CA GLU A 114 -9.42 -19.83 29.97
C GLU A 114 -10.74 -19.21 29.48
N PRO A 115 -11.89 -19.90 29.61
CA PRO A 115 -13.21 -19.34 29.36
C PRO A 115 -13.58 -18.26 30.39
#